data_AF-A0A0A2LNP5-F1
#
_entry.id   AF-A0A0A2LNP5-F1
#
_cell.length_a   1.000
_cell.length_b   1.000
_cell.length_c   1.000
_cell.angle_alpha   90.00
_cell.angle_beta   90.00
_cell.angle_gamma   90.00
#
_symmetry.space_group_name_H-M   'P 1'
#
loop_
_entity.id
_entity.type
_entity.pdbx_description
1 polymer ?
#
loop_
_entity_poly.entity_id
_entity_poly.type
_entity_poly.pdbx_seq_one_letter_code
_entity_poly.pdbx_strand_id
1 'polypeptide(L)'
;MKRNTKQKKEAPKNGLLILGLLALYKWLQKAWAKWMSNKTKSISKRAVTIALVVFISLTSGYCIYLGVHAITGKSKGNAFTVTSIKRPRHLTESGAIASPLPPVSKQDYRRIQKFRLYMDSLARSPSGRNIYDSIIATRPGLMDSVRYIEKEYQNFKNQ
;
A
#
# COMPACT_ATOMS: atom_id res chain seq x y z
N MET A 1 -13.68 -53.29 30.65
CA MET A 1 -12.48 -52.55 31.08
C MET A 1 -12.58 -51.10 30.57
N LYS A 2 -12.71 -50.12 31.50
CA LYS A 2 -12.23 -48.71 31.45
C LYS A 2 -12.58 -47.85 30.21
N ARG A 3 -13.15 -46.62 30.28
CA ARG A 3 -13.18 -45.53 31.29
C ARG A 3 -14.35 -44.59 30.97
N ASN A 4 -15.13 -44.20 31.98
CA ASN A 4 -16.02 -43.03 31.92
C ASN A 4 -15.23 -41.78 32.35
N THR A 5 -14.89 -40.90 31.41
CA THR A 5 -14.25 -39.62 31.72
C THR A 5 -15.32 -38.55 31.81
N LYS A 6 -15.73 -38.21 33.05
CA LYS A 6 -16.59 -37.06 33.32
C LYS A 6 -15.83 -35.78 32.91
N GLN A 7 -16.24 -35.15 31.80
CA GLN A 7 -15.78 -33.81 31.45
C GLN A 7 -16.42 -32.79 32.40
N LYS A 8 -15.62 -32.28 33.34
CA LYS A 8 -15.93 -31.12 34.17
C LYS A 8 -15.87 -29.89 33.24
N LYS A 9 -17.02 -29.39 32.79
CA LYS A 9 -17.12 -28.18 31.97
C LYS A 9 -16.75 -26.97 32.83
N GLU A 10 -15.52 -26.49 32.69
CA GLU A 10 -15.14 -25.17 33.21
C GLU A 10 -15.85 -24.11 32.37
N ALA A 11 -16.70 -23.30 32.99
CA ALA A 11 -17.38 -22.20 32.33
C ALA A 11 -16.32 -21.21 31.80
N PRO A 12 -16.28 -20.93 30.48
CA PRO A 12 -15.25 -20.05 29.95
C PRO A 12 -15.49 -18.63 30.46
N LYS A 13 -14.53 -18.09 31.21
CA LYS A 13 -14.52 -16.69 31.70
C LYS A 13 -14.83 -15.67 30.59
N ASN A 14 -14.52 -16.03 29.34
CA ASN A 14 -14.78 -15.24 28.14
C ASN A 14 -16.28 -15.10 27.82
N GLY A 15 -17.11 -16.10 28.15
CA GLY A 15 -18.56 -16.04 27.94
C GLY A 15 -19.24 -14.98 28.81
N LEU A 16 -18.77 -14.82 30.05
CA LEU A 16 -19.27 -13.79 30.97
C LEU A 16 -18.94 -12.37 30.47
N LEU A 17 -17.73 -12.16 29.94
CA LEU A 17 -17.29 -10.88 29.37
C LEU A 17 -18.04 -10.52 28.09
N ILE A 18 -18.27 -11.49 27.19
CA ILE A 18 -19.04 -11.28 25.96
C ILE A 18 -20.50 -10.93 26.30
N LEU A 19 -21.10 -11.59 27.28
CA LEU A 19 -22.45 -11.27 27.74
C LEU A 19 -22.52 -9.85 28.34
N GLY A 20 -21.49 -9.43 29.09
CA GLY A 20 -21.37 -8.07 29.61
C GLY A 20 -21.26 -7.00 28.51
N LEU A 21 -20.43 -7.22 27.50
CA LEU A 21 -20.30 -6.32 26.35
C LEU A 21 -21.59 -6.20 25.54
N LEU A 22 -22.28 -7.32 25.30
CA LEU A 22 -23.58 -7.31 24.63
C LEU A 22 -24.65 -6.57 25.44
N ALA A 23 -24.63 -6.70 26.76
CA ALA A 23 -25.53 -5.96 27.64
C ALA A 23 -25.25 -4.45 27.59
N LEU A 24 -23.97 -4.05 27.63
CA LEU A 24 -23.54 -2.66 27.52
C LEU A 24 -23.95 -2.06 26.17
N TYR A 25 -23.71 -2.79 25.07
CA TYR A 25 -24.10 -2.38 23.72
C TYR A 25 -25.62 -2.18 23.64
N LYS A 26 -26.42 -3.14 24.12
CA LYS A 26 -27.89 -3.02 24.13
C LYS A 26 -28.37 -1.86 24.99
N TRP A 27 -27.72 -1.61 26.13
CA TRP A 27 -28.04 -0.47 26.98
C TRP A 27 -27.75 0.85 26.27
N LEU A 28 -26.56 0.97 25.65
CA LEU A 28 -26.17 2.16 24.90
C LEU A 28 -27.10 2.41 23.71
N GLN A 29 -27.47 1.35 22.97
CA GLN A 29 -28.43 1.42 21.88
C GLN A 29 -29.80 1.91 22.37
N LYS A 30 -30.30 1.39 23.51
CA LYS A 30 -31.57 1.85 24.10
C LYS A 30 -31.50 3.28 24.61
N ALA A 31 -30.41 3.66 25.25
CA ALA A 31 -30.18 5.02 25.75
C ALA A 31 -30.14 6.01 24.59
N TRP A 32 -29.43 5.67 23.52
CA TRP A 32 -29.33 6.48 22.32
C TRP A 32 -30.67 6.58 21.59
N ALA A 33 -31.40 5.47 21.43
CA ALA A 33 -32.73 5.48 20.83
C ALA A 33 -33.73 6.33 21.66
N LYS A 34 -33.67 6.26 23.00
CA LYS A 34 -34.51 7.09 23.88
C LYS A 34 -34.13 8.56 23.78
N TRP A 35 -32.84 8.87 23.76
CA TRP A 35 -32.33 10.23 23.59
C TRP A 35 -32.76 10.82 22.24
N MET A 36 -32.55 10.06 21.16
CA MET A 36 -32.93 10.46 19.81
C MET A 36 -34.45 10.61 19.68
N SER A 37 -35.23 9.69 20.26
CA SER A 37 -36.70 9.81 20.29
C SER A 37 -37.14 11.06 21.04
N ASN A 38 -36.56 11.37 22.20
CA ASN A 38 -36.89 12.59 22.93
C ASN A 38 -36.49 13.86 22.17
N LYS A 39 -35.35 13.84 21.48
CA LYS A 39 -34.89 14.97 20.66
C LYS A 39 -35.75 15.16 19.40
N THR A 40 -36.21 14.07 18.78
CA THR A 40 -37.09 14.11 17.60
C THR A 40 -38.53 14.46 17.97
N LYS A 41 -39.01 14.07 19.16
CA LYS A 41 -40.36 14.42 19.66
C LYS A 41 -40.58 15.93 19.75
N SER A 42 -39.53 16.70 20.07
CA SER A 42 -39.63 18.17 20.13
C SER A 42 -39.59 18.84 18.76
N ILE A 43 -39.32 18.10 17.67
CA ILE A 43 -39.26 18.66 16.32
C ILE A 43 -40.65 18.55 15.70
N SER A 44 -41.26 19.70 15.41
CA SER A 44 -42.55 19.73 14.72
C SER A 44 -42.40 19.21 13.29
N LYS A 45 -43.45 18.56 12.75
CA LYS A 45 -43.47 18.09 11.35
C LYS A 45 -43.13 19.23 10.38
N ARG A 46 -43.58 20.45 10.67
CA ARG A 46 -43.26 21.66 9.90
C ARG A 46 -41.76 21.96 9.92
N ALA A 47 -41.10 21.89 11.08
CA ALA A 47 -39.66 22.11 11.18
C ALA A 47 -38.86 21.04 10.42
N VAL A 48 -39.28 19.77 10.44
CA VAL A 48 -38.65 18.72 9.63
C VAL A 48 -38.80 18.99 8.14
N THR A 49 -40.01 19.35 7.69
CA THR A 49 -40.26 19.68 6.27
C THR A 49 -39.44 20.90 5.84
N ILE A 50 -39.38 21.96 6.66
CA ILE A 50 -38.55 23.15 6.38
C ILE A 50 -37.07 22.76 6.31
N ALA A 51 -36.57 22.00 7.27
CA ALA A 51 -35.17 21.54 7.25
C ALA A 51 -34.86 20.69 6.01
N LEU A 52 -35.79 19.84 5.58
CA LEU A 52 -35.65 19.03 4.37
C LEU A 52 -35.62 19.91 3.12
N VAL A 53 -36.54 20.87 3.00
CA VAL A 53 -36.59 21.80 1.86
C VAL A 53 -35.32 22.64 1.81
N VAL A 54 -34.85 23.16 2.94
CA VAL A 54 -33.59 23.92 3.04
C VAL A 54 -32.41 23.04 2.63
N PHE A 55 -32.32 21.81 3.14
CA PHE A 55 -31.26 20.87 2.81
C PHE A 55 -31.21 20.56 1.31
N ILE A 56 -32.37 20.27 0.70
CA ILE A 56 -32.48 20.02 -0.73
C ILE A 56 -32.11 21.28 -1.52
N SER A 57 -32.57 22.44 -1.10
CA SER A 57 -32.31 23.71 -1.79
C SER A 57 -30.82 24.09 -1.74
N LEU A 58 -30.16 23.91 -0.60
CA LEU A 58 -28.73 24.14 -0.45
C LEU A 58 -27.92 23.16 -1.29
N THR A 59 -28.28 21.88 -1.27
CA THR A 59 -27.56 20.84 -2.03
C THR A 59 -27.74 21.06 -3.54
N SER A 60 -28.98 21.31 -3.98
CA SER A 60 -29.29 21.60 -5.38
C SER A 60 -28.61 22.89 -5.84
N GLY A 61 -28.70 23.96 -5.05
CA GLY A 61 -28.04 25.23 -5.32
C GLY A 61 -26.52 25.09 -5.40
N TYR A 62 -25.91 24.29 -4.53
CA TYR A 62 -24.48 24.00 -4.55
C TYR A 62 -24.07 23.20 -5.80
N CYS A 63 -24.85 22.18 -6.20
CA CYS A 63 -24.61 21.43 -7.43
C CYS A 63 -24.72 22.31 -8.68
N ILE A 64 -25.74 23.16 -8.74
CA ILE A 64 -25.93 24.12 -9.84
C ILE A 64 -24.78 25.14 -9.84
N TYR A 65 -24.40 25.67 -8.68
CA TYR A 65 -23.26 26.57 -8.54
C TYR A 65 -21.97 25.91 -9.04
N LEU A 66 -21.68 24.67 -8.64
CA LEU A 66 -20.53 23.92 -9.14
C LEU A 66 -20.59 23.71 -10.65
N GLY A 67 -21.77 23.36 -11.20
CA GLY A 67 -21.96 23.17 -12.63
C GLY A 67 -21.72 24.46 -13.42
N VAL A 68 -22.34 25.57 -13.01
CA VAL A 68 -22.17 26.89 -13.64
C VAL A 68 -20.73 27.38 -13.46
N HIS A 69 -20.12 27.21 -12.30
CA HIS A 69 -18.73 27.57 -12.05
C HIS A 69 -17.77 26.72 -12.89
N ALA A 70 -18.07 25.45 -13.15
CA ALA A 70 -17.27 24.59 -14.02
C ALA A 70 -17.35 25.01 -15.50
N ILE A 71 -18.51 25.50 -15.96
CA ILE A 71 -18.74 25.89 -17.36
C ILE A 71 -18.33 27.34 -17.63
N THR A 72 -18.70 28.26 -16.74
CA THR A 72 -18.52 29.72 -16.90
C THR A 72 -17.25 30.23 -16.23
N GLY A 73 -16.75 29.51 -15.21
CA GLY A 73 -15.43 29.78 -14.68
C GLY A 73 -14.43 29.62 -15.82
N LYS A 74 -13.69 30.68 -16.14
CA LYS A 74 -12.51 30.62 -17.01
C LYS A 74 -11.64 29.50 -16.42
N SER A 75 -11.75 28.30 -16.98
CA SER A 75 -11.02 27.12 -16.52
C SER A 75 -9.53 27.35 -16.80
N LYS A 76 -8.89 28.13 -15.93
CA LYS A 76 -7.44 28.28 -15.82
C LYS A 76 -6.84 27.24 -14.85
N GLY A 77 -7.64 26.28 -14.39
CA GLY A 77 -7.20 25.11 -13.64
C GLY A 77 -8.41 24.25 -13.33
N ASN A 78 -8.51 22.97 -13.64
CA ASN A 78 -7.57 22.01 -14.21
C ASN A 78 -8.36 21.21 -15.24
N ALA A 79 -8.58 21.76 -16.44
CA ALA A 79 -8.86 20.91 -17.59
C ALA A 79 -7.63 20.02 -17.67
N PHE A 80 -7.79 18.75 -17.30
CA PHE A 80 -6.79 17.69 -17.32
C PHE A 80 -5.66 18.12 -18.26
N THR A 81 -4.60 18.69 -17.70
CA THR A 81 -3.45 19.01 -18.52
C THR A 81 -2.98 17.63 -18.89
N VAL A 82 -3.30 17.19 -20.10
CA VAL A 82 -2.58 16.12 -20.77
C VAL A 82 -1.19 16.71 -20.91
N THR A 83 -0.44 16.72 -19.82
CA THR A 83 0.98 16.91 -19.84
C THR A 83 1.41 15.75 -20.70
N SER A 84 1.76 16.04 -21.95
CA SER A 84 2.51 15.10 -22.76
C SER A 84 3.58 14.54 -21.85
N ILE A 85 3.50 13.25 -21.56
CA ILE A 85 4.42 12.59 -20.63
C ILE A 85 5.80 12.73 -21.27
N LYS A 86 6.52 13.80 -20.93
CA LYS A 86 7.95 13.90 -21.19
C LYS A 86 8.57 12.93 -20.21
N ARG A 87 8.72 11.67 -20.66
CA ARG A 87 9.49 10.67 -19.95
C ARG A 87 10.85 11.30 -19.63
N PRO A 88 11.22 11.46 -18.35
CA PRO A 88 12.59 11.83 -18.02
C PRO A 88 13.47 10.73 -18.60
N ARG A 89 14.49 11.13 -19.37
CA ARG A 89 15.40 10.25 -20.11
C ARG A 89 16.10 9.19 -19.24
N HIS A 90 15.96 9.28 -17.90
CA HIS A 90 16.70 8.50 -16.92
C HIS A 90 15.93 8.09 -15.65
N LEU A 91 14.61 7.85 -15.71
CA LEU A 91 13.94 7.10 -14.63
C LEU A 91 13.62 5.68 -15.09
N THR A 92 14.37 4.76 -14.51
CA THR A 92 14.27 3.31 -14.62
C THR A 92 12.82 2.85 -14.55
N GLU A 93 12.44 2.14 -15.60
CA GLU A 93 11.09 1.70 -15.94
C GLU A 93 10.49 0.81 -14.84
N SER A 94 9.47 1.35 -14.16
CA SER A 94 8.52 0.56 -13.40
C SER A 94 7.55 -0.10 -14.40
N GLY A 95 7.62 -1.42 -14.52
CA GLY A 95 6.43 -2.24 -14.80
C GLY A 95 5.99 -2.44 -16.25
N ALA A 96 6.79 -2.15 -17.27
CA ALA A 96 6.56 -2.64 -18.63
C ALA A 96 7.87 -3.24 -19.18
N ILE A 97 7.87 -4.53 -19.46
CA ILE A 97 8.92 -5.18 -20.25
C ILE A 97 8.73 -4.72 -21.71
N ALA A 98 9.01 -3.45 -21.98
CA ALA A 98 8.92 -2.87 -23.32
C ALA A 98 10.28 -2.94 -24.02
N SER A 99 10.83 -4.14 -24.10
CA SER A 99 11.84 -4.65 -25.04
C SER A 99 12.41 -5.94 -24.46
N PRO A 100 12.77 -6.95 -25.26
CA PRO A 100 13.76 -7.92 -24.80
C PRO A 100 14.96 -7.10 -24.35
N LEU A 101 15.37 -7.24 -23.08
CA LEU A 101 16.63 -6.70 -22.60
C LEU A 101 17.67 -6.99 -23.70
N PRO A 102 18.41 -5.97 -24.22
CA PRO A 102 19.41 -6.23 -25.23
C PRO A 102 20.32 -7.34 -24.68
N PRO A 103 20.57 -8.41 -25.44
CA PRO A 103 21.36 -9.53 -24.95
C PRO A 103 22.66 -8.96 -24.40
N VAL A 104 22.95 -9.28 -23.12
CA VAL A 104 24.12 -8.78 -22.41
C VAL A 104 25.31 -8.90 -23.34
N SER A 105 25.88 -7.78 -23.76
CA SER A 105 26.99 -7.79 -24.70
C SER A 105 28.14 -8.56 -24.07
N LYS A 106 28.87 -9.36 -24.87
CA LYS A 106 30.08 -10.08 -24.42
C LYS A 106 31.06 -9.14 -23.69
N GLN A 107 31.08 -7.86 -24.07
CA GLN A 107 31.90 -6.83 -23.42
C GLN A 107 31.43 -6.51 -21.99
N ASP A 108 30.14 -6.42 -21.74
CA ASP A 108 29.60 -6.13 -20.42
C ASP A 108 29.75 -7.33 -19.49
N TYR A 109 29.57 -8.54 -20.01
CA TYR A 109 29.89 -9.77 -19.27
C TYR A 109 31.36 -9.81 -18.83
N ARG A 110 32.30 -9.46 -19.72
CA ARG A 110 33.74 -9.38 -19.38
C ARG A 110 34.03 -8.34 -18.29
N ARG A 111 33.29 -7.23 -18.23
CA ARG A 111 33.44 -6.23 -17.15
C ARG A 111 33.03 -6.81 -15.80
N ILE A 112 31.91 -7.52 -15.76
CA ILE A 112 31.40 -8.19 -14.55
C ILE A 112 32.38 -9.29 -14.09
N GLN A 113 32.92 -10.08 -15.02
CA GLN A 113 33.92 -11.11 -14.70
C GLN A 113 35.21 -10.50 -14.13
N LYS A 114 35.70 -9.39 -14.70
CA LYS A 114 36.85 -8.66 -14.15
C LYS A 114 36.58 -8.12 -12.76
N PHE A 115 35.37 -7.61 -12.53
CA PHE A 115 34.95 -7.14 -11.22
C PHE A 115 34.95 -8.28 -10.18
N ARG A 116 34.46 -9.49 -10.54
CA ARG A 116 34.53 -10.66 -9.66
C ARG A 116 35.96 -11.03 -9.29
N LEU A 117 36.86 -11.08 -10.28
CA LEU A 117 38.28 -11.36 -10.05
C LEU A 117 38.96 -10.32 -9.16
N TYR A 118 38.58 -9.05 -9.31
CA TYR A 118 39.05 -7.98 -8.45
C TYR A 118 38.59 -8.18 -7.00
N MET A 119 37.31 -8.47 -6.78
CA MET A 119 36.76 -8.77 -5.45
C MET A 119 37.42 -9.99 -4.81
N ASP A 120 37.68 -11.05 -5.59
CA ASP A 120 38.38 -12.25 -5.11
C ASP A 120 39.84 -11.93 -4.73
N SER A 121 40.49 -11.05 -5.48
CA SER A 121 41.87 -10.61 -5.21
C SER A 121 41.94 -9.78 -3.92
N LEU A 122 40.96 -8.89 -3.70
CA LEU A 122 40.83 -8.13 -2.46
C LEU A 122 40.60 -9.05 -1.25
N ALA A 123 39.74 -10.08 -1.39
CA ALA A 123 39.44 -11.01 -0.31
C ALA A 123 40.64 -11.89 0.11
N ARG A 124 41.54 -12.22 -0.83
CA ARG A 124 42.73 -13.05 -0.57
C ARG A 124 43.91 -12.29 0.03
N SER A 125 43.99 -10.98 -0.21
CA SER A 125 45.07 -10.14 0.31
C SER A 125 44.76 -9.67 1.73
N PRO A 126 45.68 -9.82 2.71
CA PRO A 126 45.49 -9.26 4.04
C PRO A 126 45.38 -7.73 4.04
N SER A 127 46.02 -7.03 3.09
CA SER A 127 45.87 -5.58 2.91
C SER A 127 44.62 -5.18 2.12
N GLY A 128 44.15 -6.05 1.22
CA GLY A 128 42.94 -5.84 0.42
C GLY A 128 41.63 -6.14 1.16
N ARG A 129 41.69 -6.94 2.23
CA ARG A 129 40.52 -7.38 2.98
C ARG A 129 39.73 -6.23 3.61
N ASN A 130 40.42 -5.19 4.10
CA ASN A 130 39.75 -4.00 4.65
C ASN A 130 38.89 -3.29 3.59
N ILE A 131 39.40 -3.20 2.35
CA ILE A 131 38.67 -2.62 1.22
C ILE A 131 37.48 -3.51 0.84
N TYR A 132 37.68 -4.83 0.82
CA TYR A 132 36.60 -5.80 0.57
C TYR A 132 35.46 -5.64 1.59
N ASP A 133 35.78 -5.62 2.88
CA ASP A 133 34.80 -5.52 3.95
C ASP A 133 34.04 -4.18 3.90
N SER A 134 34.72 -3.07 3.56
CA SER A 134 34.08 -1.76 3.36
C SER A 134 33.07 -1.74 2.20
N ILE A 135 33.42 -2.38 1.07
CA ILE A 135 32.54 -2.47 -0.10
C ILE A 135 31.30 -3.31 0.22
N ILE A 136 31.47 -4.45 0.90
CA ILE A 136 30.36 -5.33 1.27
C ILE A 136 29.45 -4.69 2.32
N ALA A 137 30.00 -3.95 3.28
CA ALA A 137 29.22 -3.22 4.28
C ALA A 137 28.35 -2.12 3.64
N THR A 138 28.87 -1.44 2.62
CA THR A 138 28.12 -0.39 1.90
C THR A 138 27.03 -0.95 1.00
N ARG A 139 27.22 -2.16 0.46
CA ARG A 139 26.30 -2.80 -0.50
C ARG A 139 26.09 -4.28 -0.17
N PRO A 140 25.24 -4.60 0.82
CA PRO A 140 24.89 -5.98 1.10
C PRO A 140 24.23 -6.63 -0.13
N GLY A 141 24.61 -7.87 -0.46
CA GLY A 141 24.04 -8.62 -1.60
C GLY A 141 24.68 -8.33 -2.98
N LEU A 142 25.76 -7.53 -3.04
CA LEU A 142 26.47 -7.24 -4.29
C LEU A 142 27.01 -8.51 -4.96
N MET A 143 27.66 -9.39 -4.19
CA MET A 143 28.26 -10.63 -4.72
C MET A 143 27.19 -11.63 -5.18
N ASP A 144 26.02 -11.63 -4.56
CA ASP A 144 24.90 -12.49 -4.97
C ASP A 144 24.31 -12.03 -6.30
N SER A 145 24.21 -10.71 -6.48
CA SER A 145 23.78 -10.12 -7.76
C SER A 145 24.75 -10.44 -8.90
N VAL A 146 26.06 -10.36 -8.64
CA VAL A 146 27.09 -10.75 -9.62
C VAL A 146 26.98 -12.22 -10.01
N ARG A 147 26.80 -13.12 -9.03
CA ARG A 147 26.61 -14.56 -9.27
C ARG A 147 25.34 -14.85 -10.06
N TYR A 148 24.25 -14.15 -9.76
CA TYR A 148 23.00 -14.29 -10.48
C TYR A 148 23.16 -13.95 -11.96
N ILE A 149 23.80 -12.81 -12.27
CA ILE A 149 24.06 -12.41 -13.66
C ILE A 149 24.97 -13.41 -14.39
N GLU A 150 25.99 -13.94 -13.72
CA GLU A 150 26.85 -14.96 -14.32
C GLU A 150 26.09 -16.24 -14.68
N LYS A 151 25.24 -16.73 -13.77
CA LYS A 151 24.42 -17.92 -14.01
C LYS A 151 23.48 -17.71 -15.20
N GLU A 152 22.80 -16.57 -15.23
CA GLU A 152 21.84 -16.26 -16.29
C GLU A 152 22.53 -16.15 -17.66
N TYR A 153 23.70 -15.50 -17.71
CA TYR A 153 24.48 -15.42 -18.94
C TYR A 153 24.94 -16.80 -19.45
N GLN A 154 25.32 -17.72 -18.56
CA GLN A 154 25.70 -19.09 -18.97
C GLN A 154 24.49 -19.87 -19.49
N ASN A 155 23.31 -19.69 -18.89
CA ASN A 155 22.07 -20.29 -19.38
C ASN A 155 21.75 -19.81 -20.80
N PHE A 156 21.86 -18.50 -21.06
CA PHE A 156 21.66 -17.93 -22.39
C PHE A 156 22.71 -18.37 -23.41
N LYS A 157 23.94 -18.66 -22.98
CA LYS A 157 25.02 -19.13 -23.87
C LYS A 157 24.85 -20.61 -24.26
N ASN A 158 24.24 -21.41 -23.39
CA ASN A 158 24.08 -22.86 -23.57
C ASN A 158 22.77 -23.26 -24.28
N GLN A 159 21.87 -22.30 -24.51
CA GLN A 159 20.73 -22.42 -25.42
C GLN A 159 21.15 -22.08 -26.85
#